data_AF-A0A8T7GLD9-F1
#
_entry.id   AF-A0A8T7GLD9-F1
#
_cell.length_a   1.000
_cell.length_b   1.000
_cell.length_c   1.000
_cell.angle_alpha   90.00
_cell.angle_beta   90.00
_cell.angle_gamma   90.00
#
_symmetry.space_group_name_H-M   'P 1'
#
loop_
_entity.id
_entity.type
_entity.pdbx_description
1 polymer ?
#
loop_
_entity_poly.entity_id
_entity_poly.type
_entity_poly.pdbx_seq_one_letter_code
_entity_poly.pdbx_strand_id
1 'polypeptide(L)' 'MPSNLFCELCGTKISTPIKVLIDGVLLSTCLSCSKRGKPYESKSKPNTTQTQHITLSKPTFI' A
#
# COMPACT_ATOMS: atom_id res chain seq x y z
N MET A 1 12.03 -21.54 -4.72
CA MET A 1 10.90 -21.58 -5.67
C MET A 1 10.37 -20.17 -5.82
N PRO A 2 10.51 -19.49 -6.97
CA PRO A 2 9.85 -18.21 -7.16
C PRO A 2 8.35 -18.46 -7.21
N SER A 3 7.64 -18.09 -6.13
CA SER A 3 6.20 -18.14 -6.06
C SER A 3 5.66 -17.14 -7.07
N ASN A 4 5.23 -17.62 -8.24
CA ASN A 4 4.56 -16.77 -9.21
C ASN A 4 3.26 -16.28 -8.58
N LEU A 5 3.18 -15.00 -8.24
CA LEU A 5 1.93 -14.41 -7.78
C LEU A 5 1.12 -13.93 -8.98
N PHE A 6 -0.18 -14.15 -8.90
CA PHE A 6 -1.15 -13.75 -9.92
C PHE A 6 -2.22 -12.87 -9.27
N CYS A 7 -2.76 -11.94 -10.05
CA CYS A 7 -3.89 -11.14 -9.64
C CYS A 7 -5.15 -12.02 -9.61
N GLU A 8 -5.82 -12.09 -8.46
CA GLU A 8 -7.03 -12.93 -8.29
C GLU A 8 -8.26 -12.37 -9.01
N LEU A 9 -8.18 -11.14 -9.55
CA LEU A 9 -9.25 -10.55 -10.34
C LEU A 9 -9.10 -10.73 -11.86
N CYS A 10 -7.86 -10.67 -12.37
CA CYS A 10 -7.62 -10.68 -13.83
C CYS A 10 -6.64 -11.76 -14.29
N GLY A 11 -6.09 -12.57 -13.37
CA GLY A 11 -5.15 -13.66 -13.67
C GLY A 11 -3.76 -13.20 -14.11
N THR A 12 -3.47 -11.90 -14.16
CA THR A 12 -2.17 -11.38 -14.60
C THR A 12 -1.08 -11.69 -13.58
N LYS A 13 0.10 -12.09 -14.07
CA LYS A 13 1.29 -12.29 -13.23
C LYS A 13 1.76 -10.97 -12.63
N ILE A 14 2.01 -10.95 -11.32
CA ILE A 14 2.41 -9.75 -10.56
C ILE A 14 3.66 -10.03 -9.74
N SER A 15 4.59 -9.07 -9.74
CA SER A 15 5.79 -9.11 -8.90
C SER A 15 5.51 -8.57 -7.49
N THR A 16 4.61 -7.59 -7.38
CA THR A 16 4.26 -6.93 -6.11
C THR A 16 2.76 -7.04 -5.88
N PRO A 17 2.30 -7.96 -5.01
CA PRO A 17 0.89 -8.10 -4.70
C PRO A 17 0.40 -6.94 -3.83
N ILE A 18 -0.75 -6.36 -4.20
CA ILE A 18 -1.45 -5.41 -3.36
C ILE A 18 -2.64 -6.14 -2.74
N LYS A 19 -2.64 -6.21 -1.41
CA LYS A 19 -3.75 -6.79 -0.66
C LYS A 19 -4.90 -5.80 -0.61
N VAL A 20 -6.08 -6.21 -1.05
CA VAL A 20 -7.30 -5.40 -1.02
C VAL A 20 -8.46 -6.21 -0.47
N LEU A 21 -9.35 -5.55 0.24
CA LEU A 21 -10.60 -6.12 0.72
C LEU A 21 -11.70 -5.83 -0.31
N ILE A 22 -12.29 -6.88 -0.87
CA ILE A 22 -13.42 -6.82 -1.81
C ILE A 22 -14.50 -7.75 -1.26
N ASP A 23 -15.70 -7.23 -1.00
CA ASP A 23 -16.84 -7.99 -0.44
C ASP A 23 -16.50 -8.77 0.85
N GLY A 24 -15.60 -8.23 1.68
CA GLY A 24 -15.14 -8.87 2.92
C GLY A 24 -14.06 -9.94 2.73
N VAL A 25 -13.66 -10.22 1.49
CA VAL A 25 -12.59 -11.18 1.16
C VAL A 25 -11.28 -10.43 0.92
N LEU A 26 -10.20 -10.93 1.51
CA LEU A 26 -8.85 -10.39 1.32
C LEU A 26 -8.21 -11.02 0.08
N LEU A 27 -8.03 -10.23 -0.97
CA LEU A 27 -7.51 -10.69 -2.26
C LEU A 27 -6.15 -10.05 -2.60
N SER A 28 -5.32 -10.78 -3.33
CA SER A 28 -4.06 -10.28 -3.89
C SER A 28 -4.26 -9.79 -5.33
N THR A 29 -3.98 -8.51 -5.58
CA THR A 29 -4.32 -7.85 -6.84
C THR A 29 -3.14 -7.08 -7.44
N CYS A 30 -3.21 -6.83 -8.76
CA CYS A 30 -2.32 -5.90 -9.44
C CYS A 30 -2.69 -4.44 -9.14
N LEU A 31 -1.81 -3.50 -9.50
CA LEU A 31 -2.02 -2.05 -9.31
C LEU A 31 -3.30 -1.53 -9.96
N SER A 32 -3.72 -2.11 -11.07
CA SER A 32 -4.95 -1.70 -11.77
C SER A 32 -6.20 -2.20 -11.04
N CYS A 33 -6.17 -3.45 -10.56
CA CYS A 33 -7.28 -4.10 -9.89
C CYS A 33 -7.43 -3.68 -8.43
N SER A 34 -6.36 -3.23 -7.78
CA SER A 34 -6.41 -2.75 -6.39
C SER A 34 -7.36 -1.57 -6.19
N LYS A 35 -7.61 -0.79 -7.25
CA LYS A 35 -8.55 0.34 -7.26
C LYS A 35 -10.02 -0.08 -7.13
N ARG A 36 -10.34 -1.37 -7.30
CA ARG A 36 -11.71 -1.92 -7.19
C ARG A 36 -12.11 -2.22 -5.75
N GLY A 37 -11.15 -2.32 -4.84
CA GLY A 37 -11.38 -2.68 -3.44
C GLY A 37 -10.86 -1.62 -2.47
N LYS A 38 -11.03 -1.89 -1.16
CA LYS A 38 -10.38 -1.09 -0.12
C LYS A 38 -8.96 -1.61 0.09
N PRO A 39 -7.91 -0.77 0.04
CA PRO A 39 -6.56 -1.18 0.38
C PRO A 39 -6.53 -1.81 1.77
N TYR A 40 -6.00 -3.03 1.87
CA TYR A 40 -5.79 -3.66 3.17
C TYR A 40 -4.47 -3.14 3.73
N GLU A 41 -4.56 -2.08 4.53
CA GLU A 41 -3.48 -1.69 5.43
C GLU A 41 -3.42 -2.74 6.55
N SER A 42 -2.64 -3.80 6.34
CA SER A 42 -2.07 -4.51 7.48
C SER A 42 -1.40 -3.43 8.32
N LYS A 43 -1.81 -3.27 9.58
CA LYS A 43 -1.18 -2.36 10.55
C LYS A 43 0.24 -2.85 10.85
N SER A 44 1.10 -2.93 9.86
CA SER A 44 2.54 -2.91 10.03
C SER A 44 2.82 -1.53 10.60
N LYS A 45 3.22 -1.55 11.87
CA LYS A 45 3.77 -0.47 12.70
C LYS A 45 4.16 0.78 11.91
N PRO A 46 3.86 1.99 12.42
CA PRO A 46 4.11 3.24 11.72
C PRO A 46 5.55 3.25 11.20
N ASN A 47 5.71 3.09 9.90
CA ASN A 47 6.97 3.40 9.27
C ASN A 47 7.02 4.93 9.30
N THR A 48 7.87 5.45 10.17
CA THR A 48 8.29 6.84 10.23
C THR A 48 8.86 7.23 8.87
N THR A 49 8.00 7.52 7.91
CA THR A 49 8.28 8.48 6.86
C THR A 49 7.62 9.78 7.30
N GLN A 50 8.14 10.35 8.39
CA GLN A 50 8.15 11.80 8.48
C GLN A 50 8.97 12.24 7.27
N THR A 51 8.29 12.67 6.22
CA THR A 51 8.79 13.76 5.40
C THR A 51 9.16 14.87 6.36
N GLN A 52 10.43 14.93 6.76
CA GLN A 52 11.03 16.13 7.33
C GLN A 52 11.04 17.17 6.22
N HIS A 53 9.87 17.75 5.92
CA HIS A 53 9.88 19.13 5.49
C HIS A 53 10.14 19.94 6.75
N ILE A 54 11.43 20.14 7.03
CA ILE A 54 11.96 21.19 7.88
C ILE A 54 11.43 22.52 7.35
N THR A 55 10.20 22.85 7.69
CA THR A 55 9.75 24.23 7.69
C THR A 55 10.45 24.86 8.89
N LEU A 56 11.65 25.41 8.66
CA LEU A 56 12.38 26.22 9.62
C LEU A 56 11.56 27.49 9.88
N SER A 57 10.50 27.37 10.68
CA SER A 57 9.81 28.49 11.28
C SER A 57 10.77 29.08 12.30
N LYS A 58 11.55 30.06 11.84
CA LYS A 58 12.42 30.94 12.63
C LYS A 58 11.66 31.40 13.89
N PRO A 59 12.01 30.97 15.12
CA PRO A 59 11.41 31.56 16.29
C PRO A 59 12.06 32.93 16.52
N THR A 60 11.25 33.99 16.43
CA THR A 60 11.58 35.32 16.94
C THR A 60 11.92 35.21 18.42
N PHE A 61 13.16 35.51 18.78
CA PHE A 61 13.56 35.76 20.16
C PHE A 61 14.01 37.22 20.23
N ILE A 62 13.22 37.98 20.99
CA ILE A 62 13.41 39.30 21.65
C ILE A 62 14.63 40.12 21.21
#